data_AF-A0A5D6Y3A7-F1
#
_entry.id   AF-A0A5D6Y3A7-F1
#
_cell.length_a   1.000
_cell.length_b   1.000
_cell.length_c   1.000
_cell.angle_alpha   90.00
_cell.angle_beta   90.00
_cell.angle_gamma   90.00
#
_symmetry.space_group_name_H-M   'P 1'
#
loop_
_entity.id
_entity.type
_entity.pdbx_description
1 polymer ?
#
loop_
_entity_poly.entity_id
_entity_poly.type
_entity_poly.pdbx_seq_one_letter_code
_entity_poly.pdbx_strand_id
1 'polypeptide(L)'
;DLYVPFTTRFAKSIQSVLPKAMIFVEMPPEFGEHDFPEIDPKVVPNAVNAMHWYDLATLFFCSWSNYFTIDFYTKSLVFGMEKRRRVHNKQLADVASFGAKMHNAPTLIGEAGIAYNLNGARAYSDGDFSAQVAALDHTVTCLEANMLSFTLWCYAADNHNAYGDLWNLEDLSLVAPRQTSPYLKAALLAAVSLPIYYIAQQAKK
;
A
#
# COMPACT_ATOMS: atom_id res chain seq x y z
N ASP A 1 -4.70 -21.68 -17.56
CA ASP A 1 -5.28 -20.73 -16.59
C ASP A 1 -5.76 -21.49 -15.36
N LEU A 2 -5.16 -21.21 -14.19
CA LEU A 2 -5.47 -21.84 -12.89
C LEU A 2 -6.14 -20.88 -11.91
N TYR A 3 -6.10 -19.58 -12.18
CA TYR A 3 -6.40 -18.54 -11.22
C TYR A 3 -7.91 -18.44 -10.96
N VAL A 4 -8.71 -18.14 -11.99
CA VAL A 4 -10.18 -18.02 -11.85
C VAL A 4 -10.83 -19.31 -11.34
N PRO A 5 -10.45 -20.51 -11.82
CA PRO A 5 -10.98 -21.76 -11.27
C PRO A 5 -10.66 -21.96 -9.79
N PHE A 6 -9.48 -21.55 -9.32
CA PHE A 6 -9.12 -21.61 -7.91
C PHE A 6 -9.97 -20.62 -7.09
N THR A 7 -10.01 -19.35 -7.48
CA THR A 7 -10.77 -18.30 -6.78
C THR A 7 -12.25 -18.65 -6.69
N THR A 8 -12.83 -19.23 -7.75
CA THR A 8 -14.22 -19.73 -7.76
C THR A 8 -14.45 -20.80 -6.70
N ARG A 9 -13.56 -21.80 -6.59
CA ARG A 9 -13.70 -22.87 -5.58
C ARG A 9 -13.50 -22.34 -4.16
N PHE A 10 -12.57 -21.42 -3.98
CA PHE A 10 -12.33 -20.75 -2.70
C PHE A 10 -13.57 -19.96 -2.26
N ALA A 11 -14.10 -19.08 -3.12
CA ALA A 11 -15.28 -18.27 -2.86
C ALA A 11 -16.49 -19.15 -2.49
N LYS A 12 -16.78 -20.17 -3.31
CA LYS A 12 -17.87 -21.13 -3.04
C LYS A 12 -17.71 -21.81 -1.68
N SER A 13 -16.51 -22.20 -1.30
CA SER A 13 -16.24 -22.87 -0.02
C SER A 13 -16.51 -21.94 1.16
N ILE A 14 -15.94 -20.73 1.14
CA ILE A 14 -16.14 -19.74 2.21
C ILE A 14 -17.61 -19.31 2.30
N GLN A 15 -18.24 -19.01 1.17
CA GLN A 15 -19.61 -18.46 1.14
C GLN A 15 -20.69 -19.51 1.36
N SER A 16 -20.36 -20.80 1.28
CA SER A 16 -21.27 -21.87 1.74
C SER A 16 -21.52 -21.81 3.26
N VAL A 17 -20.58 -21.24 4.02
CA VAL A 17 -20.68 -21.06 5.48
C VAL A 17 -20.99 -19.61 5.83
N LEU A 18 -20.40 -18.64 5.12
CA LEU A 18 -20.57 -17.21 5.32
C LEU A 18 -21.09 -16.53 4.05
N PRO A 19 -22.40 -16.57 3.76
CA PRO A 19 -22.96 -16.15 2.46
C PRO A 19 -22.70 -14.70 2.04
N LYS A 20 -22.40 -13.82 3.00
CA LYS A 20 -22.12 -12.39 2.77
C LYS A 20 -20.64 -12.02 2.86
N ALA A 21 -19.74 -13.01 2.99
CA ALA A 21 -18.32 -12.73 3.04
C ALA A 21 -17.86 -12.06 1.74
N MET A 22 -17.10 -10.97 1.88
CA MET A 22 -16.36 -10.36 0.78
C MET A 22 -15.17 -11.24 0.44
N ILE A 23 -14.89 -11.39 -0.86
CA ILE A 23 -13.75 -12.16 -1.36
C ILE A 23 -12.72 -11.17 -1.89
N PHE A 24 -11.58 -11.08 -1.22
CA PHE A 24 -10.47 -10.22 -1.60
C PHE A 24 -9.64 -10.92 -2.66
N VAL A 25 -9.49 -10.27 -3.81
CA VAL A 25 -8.89 -10.85 -5.01
C VAL A 25 -7.75 -9.96 -5.48
N GLU A 26 -6.59 -10.56 -5.68
CA GLU A 26 -5.36 -9.87 -6.10
C GLU A 26 -4.71 -10.53 -7.31
N MET A 27 -4.03 -9.76 -8.15
CA MET A 27 -3.19 -10.31 -9.20
C MET A 27 -1.89 -10.80 -8.57
N PRO A 28 -1.52 -12.07 -8.73
CA PRO A 28 -0.26 -12.55 -8.20
C PRO A 28 0.90 -11.79 -8.89
N PRO A 29 1.98 -11.43 -8.17
CA PRO A 29 3.10 -10.66 -8.71
C PRO A 29 3.74 -11.29 -9.97
N GLU A 30 3.63 -12.62 -10.10
CA GLU A 30 4.14 -13.44 -11.20
C GLU A 30 3.38 -13.23 -12.52
N PHE A 31 2.23 -12.54 -12.51
CA PHE A 31 1.39 -12.28 -13.70
C PHE A 31 1.75 -10.97 -14.40
N GLY A 32 2.93 -10.38 -14.16
CA GLY A 32 3.34 -9.06 -14.66
C GLY A 32 3.28 -8.85 -16.19
N GLU A 33 3.09 -9.90 -16.99
CA GLU A 33 2.91 -9.84 -18.45
C GLU A 33 1.50 -10.25 -18.92
N HIS A 34 0.61 -10.67 -18.03
CA HIS A 34 -0.73 -11.17 -18.34
C HIS A 34 -1.80 -10.19 -17.86
N ASP A 35 -2.79 -9.94 -18.72
CA ASP A 35 -3.97 -9.16 -18.33
C ASP A 35 -4.68 -9.82 -17.15
N PHE A 36 -5.08 -9.01 -16.16
CA PHE A 36 -5.89 -9.49 -15.06
C PHE A 36 -7.22 -10.08 -15.59
N PRO A 37 -7.57 -11.32 -15.22
CA PRO A 37 -8.73 -12.00 -15.79
C PRO A 37 -10.03 -11.32 -15.38
N GLU A 38 -11.05 -11.43 -16.23
CA GLU A 38 -12.42 -11.04 -15.87
C GLU A 38 -13.01 -12.06 -14.89
N ILE A 39 -13.66 -11.56 -13.84
CA ILE A 39 -14.26 -12.37 -12.78
C ILE A 39 -15.75 -12.09 -12.75
N ASP A 40 -16.53 -13.09 -13.20
CA ASP A 40 -17.99 -13.01 -13.19
C ASP A 40 -18.51 -13.07 -11.74
N PRO A 41 -19.37 -12.13 -11.30
CA PRO A 41 -19.95 -12.10 -9.97
C PRO A 41 -20.82 -13.35 -9.67
N LYS A 42 -21.22 -14.12 -10.68
CA LYS A 42 -21.87 -15.42 -10.49
C LYS A 42 -20.94 -16.48 -9.91
N VAL A 43 -19.64 -16.40 -10.19
CA VAL A 43 -18.64 -17.36 -9.70
C VAL A 43 -17.90 -16.88 -8.46
N VAL A 44 -17.69 -15.57 -8.33
CA VAL A 44 -17.11 -14.93 -7.14
C VAL A 44 -17.97 -13.72 -6.75
N PRO A 45 -19.09 -13.94 -6.04
CA PRO A 45 -19.92 -12.83 -5.58
C PRO A 45 -19.20 -12.05 -4.48
N ASN A 46 -19.52 -10.76 -4.34
CA ASN A 46 -18.89 -9.84 -3.37
C ASN A 46 -17.36 -9.76 -3.49
N ALA A 47 -16.84 -9.81 -4.72
CA ALA A 47 -15.42 -9.60 -4.98
C ALA A 47 -14.97 -8.19 -4.57
N VAL A 48 -13.73 -8.08 -4.09
CA VAL A 48 -13.04 -6.84 -3.75
C VAL A 48 -11.67 -6.88 -4.41
N ASN A 49 -11.32 -5.81 -5.12
CA ASN A 49 -9.98 -5.62 -5.65
C ASN A 49 -9.00 -5.38 -4.49
N ALA A 50 -8.07 -6.29 -4.25
CA ALA A 50 -7.23 -6.33 -3.05
C ALA A 50 -5.73 -6.11 -3.33
N MET A 51 -5.38 -5.55 -4.49
CA MET A 51 -4.00 -5.37 -4.94
C MET A 51 -3.13 -4.61 -3.93
N HIS A 52 -1.84 -4.91 -3.95
CA HIS A 52 -0.85 -4.15 -3.19
C HIS A 52 -0.33 -2.96 -4.00
N TRP A 53 0.13 -1.92 -3.32
CA TRP A 53 0.86 -0.84 -3.95
C TRP A 53 1.94 -0.28 -3.03
N TYR A 54 3.15 -0.16 -3.56
CA TYR A 54 4.26 0.52 -2.93
C TYR A 54 4.90 1.48 -3.94
N ASP A 55 5.51 2.56 -3.44
CA ASP A 55 6.54 3.26 -4.22
C ASP A 55 7.73 2.30 -4.38
N LEU A 56 7.78 1.62 -5.53
CA LEU A 56 8.76 0.58 -5.81
C LEU A 56 10.21 1.08 -5.69
N ALA A 57 10.50 2.34 -6.05
CA ALA A 57 11.85 2.87 -5.89
C ALA A 57 12.21 3.01 -4.41
N THR A 58 11.31 3.58 -3.62
CA THR A 58 11.52 3.76 -2.18
C THR A 58 11.67 2.41 -1.47
N LEU A 59 10.82 1.44 -1.81
CA LEU A 59 10.87 0.10 -1.24
C LEU A 59 12.14 -0.65 -1.65
N PHE A 60 12.43 -0.73 -2.95
CA PHE A 60 13.53 -1.52 -3.48
C PHE A 60 14.91 -1.00 -3.03
N PHE A 61 15.09 0.33 -3.03
CA PHE A 61 16.35 0.92 -2.60
C PHE A 61 16.41 1.20 -1.09
N CYS A 62 15.32 0.98 -0.35
CA CYS A 62 15.17 1.39 1.05
C CYS A 62 15.68 2.83 1.26
N SER A 63 15.24 3.76 0.41
CA SER A 63 15.78 5.11 0.33
C SER A 63 14.74 6.11 -0.12
N TRP A 64 14.77 7.32 0.45
CA TRP A 64 13.87 8.41 0.09
C TRP A 64 14.65 9.66 -0.29
N SER A 65 14.28 10.26 -1.43
CA SER A 65 14.78 11.54 -1.92
C SER A 65 13.61 12.50 -2.14
N ASN A 66 13.74 13.77 -1.79
CA ASN A 66 12.73 14.78 -2.16
C ASN A 66 12.91 15.32 -3.59
N TYR A 67 13.96 14.90 -4.29
CA TYR A 67 14.35 15.47 -5.58
C TYR A 67 13.95 14.62 -6.78
N PHE A 68 14.02 13.29 -6.65
CA PHE A 68 13.70 12.40 -7.77
C PHE A 68 13.27 11.01 -7.30
N THR A 69 12.50 10.31 -8.14
CA THR A 69 12.25 8.86 -8.04
C THR A 69 12.48 8.19 -9.39
N ILE A 70 12.45 6.87 -9.41
CA ILE A 70 12.43 6.05 -10.63
C ILE A 70 11.04 5.44 -10.74
N ASP A 71 10.34 5.72 -11.84
CA ASP A 71 9.11 5.00 -12.17
C ASP A 71 9.49 3.67 -12.81
N PHE A 72 9.32 2.57 -12.07
CA PHE A 72 9.65 1.23 -12.55
C PHE A 72 8.76 0.76 -13.70
N TYR A 73 7.55 1.30 -13.84
CA TYR A 73 6.63 0.93 -14.92
C TYR A 73 7.08 1.53 -16.26
N THR A 74 7.44 2.81 -16.26
CA THR A 74 7.90 3.52 -17.46
C THR A 74 9.43 3.56 -17.61
N LYS A 75 10.16 3.01 -16.64
CA LYS A 75 11.64 3.01 -16.55
C LYS A 75 12.25 4.41 -16.62
N SER A 76 11.54 5.41 -16.10
CA SER A 76 11.89 6.82 -16.25
C SER A 76 12.30 7.47 -14.93
N LEU A 77 13.26 8.40 -15.00
CA LEU A 77 13.60 9.28 -13.88
C LEU A 77 12.58 10.41 -13.77
N VAL A 78 11.95 10.53 -12.60
CA VAL A 78 10.92 11.53 -12.32
C VAL A 78 11.47 12.54 -11.34
N PHE A 79 11.66 13.78 -11.80
CA PHE A 79 12.22 14.86 -10.98
C PHE A 79 11.13 15.76 -10.38
N GLY A 80 11.26 16.04 -9.09
CA GLY A 80 10.38 16.91 -8.31
C GLY A 80 9.15 16.21 -7.75
N MET A 81 8.75 16.63 -6.54
CA MET A 81 7.63 16.05 -5.78
C MET A 81 6.29 16.12 -6.53
N GLU A 82 6.04 17.19 -7.29
CA GLU A 82 4.80 17.32 -8.03
C GLU A 82 4.68 16.24 -9.13
N LYS A 83 5.74 16.03 -9.91
CA LYS A 83 5.74 15.01 -10.97
C LYS A 83 5.70 13.61 -10.37
N ARG A 84 6.44 13.35 -9.29
CA ARG A 84 6.34 12.09 -8.54
C ARG A 84 4.90 11.81 -8.14
N ARG A 85 4.22 12.79 -7.53
CA ARG A 85 2.83 12.64 -7.10
C ARG A 85 1.90 12.34 -8.26
N ARG A 86 2.07 12.99 -9.42
CA ARG A 86 1.26 12.67 -10.62
C ARG A 86 1.46 11.21 -11.08
N VAL A 87 2.70 10.73 -11.07
CA VAL A 87 3.03 9.35 -11.45
C VAL A 87 2.42 8.35 -10.47
N HIS A 88 2.64 8.52 -9.16
CA HIS A 88 2.10 7.60 -8.16
C HIS A 88 0.56 7.66 -8.08
N ASN A 89 -0.05 8.84 -8.25
CA ASN A 89 -1.50 8.95 -8.36
C ASN A 89 -2.04 8.17 -9.55
N LYS A 90 -1.36 8.27 -10.71
CA LYS A 90 -1.73 7.50 -11.89
C LYS A 90 -1.60 5.99 -11.65
N GLN A 91 -0.50 5.53 -11.05
CA GLN A 91 -0.31 4.12 -10.72
C GLN A 91 -1.44 3.59 -9.82
N LEU A 92 -1.81 4.32 -8.77
CA LEU A 92 -2.92 3.94 -7.89
C LEU A 92 -4.28 3.95 -8.60
N ALA A 93 -4.54 4.92 -9.48
CA ALA A 93 -5.73 4.93 -10.31
C ALA A 93 -5.78 3.71 -11.26
N ASP A 94 -4.64 3.34 -11.83
CA ASP A 94 -4.51 2.16 -12.68
C ASP A 94 -4.77 0.88 -11.85
N VAL A 95 -4.27 0.79 -10.61
CA VAL A 95 -4.57 -0.32 -9.68
C VAL A 95 -6.07 -0.39 -9.37
N ALA A 96 -6.71 0.74 -9.08
CA ALA A 96 -8.14 0.81 -8.81
C ALA A 96 -8.98 0.37 -10.02
N SER A 97 -8.48 0.63 -11.24
CA SER A 97 -9.16 0.27 -12.49
C SER A 97 -9.37 -1.24 -12.66
N PHE A 98 -8.59 -2.09 -11.98
CA PHE A 98 -8.81 -3.54 -11.97
C PHE A 98 -10.17 -3.93 -11.37
N GLY A 99 -10.79 -3.08 -10.55
CA GLY A 99 -12.17 -3.26 -10.10
C GLY A 99 -13.17 -3.43 -11.25
N ALA A 100 -12.91 -2.83 -12.42
CA ALA A 100 -13.75 -2.98 -13.61
C ALA A 100 -13.77 -4.43 -14.15
N LYS A 101 -12.67 -5.19 -13.97
CA LYS A 101 -12.60 -6.63 -14.31
C LYS A 101 -13.39 -7.51 -13.35
N MET A 102 -13.90 -6.93 -12.27
CA MET A 102 -14.69 -7.58 -11.22
C MET A 102 -16.06 -6.90 -11.10
N HIS A 103 -16.63 -6.44 -12.22
CA HIS A 103 -17.92 -5.75 -12.27
C HIS A 103 -18.00 -4.49 -11.37
N ASN A 104 -16.96 -3.66 -11.44
CA ASN A 104 -16.82 -2.44 -10.64
C ASN A 104 -16.76 -2.73 -9.13
N ALA A 105 -16.06 -3.79 -8.74
CA ALA A 105 -15.77 -4.09 -7.34
C ALA A 105 -15.06 -2.92 -6.65
N PRO A 106 -15.31 -2.68 -5.35
CA PRO A 106 -14.54 -1.71 -4.58
C PRO A 106 -13.08 -2.14 -4.49
N THR A 107 -12.19 -1.17 -4.25
CA THR A 107 -10.76 -1.40 -4.07
C THR A 107 -10.33 -1.16 -2.64
N LEU A 108 -9.68 -2.17 -2.06
CA LEU A 108 -8.83 -2.06 -0.87
C LEU A 108 -7.39 -2.28 -1.33
N ILE A 109 -6.51 -1.31 -1.12
CA ILE A 109 -5.09 -1.55 -1.27
C ILE A 109 -4.65 -2.46 -0.12
N GLY A 110 -4.42 -3.74 -0.44
CA GLY A 110 -4.18 -4.81 0.53
C GLY A 110 -2.95 -4.53 1.37
N GLU A 111 -1.91 -3.99 0.75
CA GLU A 111 -0.70 -3.54 1.41
C GLU A 111 -0.18 -2.24 0.80
N ALA A 112 0.21 -1.31 1.65
CA ALA A 112 0.99 -0.13 1.32
C ALA A 112 1.88 0.27 2.50
N GLY A 113 2.96 1.00 2.24
CA GLY A 113 3.84 1.45 3.31
C GLY A 113 5.19 1.90 2.83
N ILE A 114 6.14 1.94 3.76
CA ILE A 114 7.54 2.25 3.53
C ILE A 114 8.38 1.33 4.41
N ALA A 115 9.65 1.15 4.04
CA ALA A 115 10.64 0.71 5.01
C ALA A 115 10.94 1.84 6.00
N TYR A 116 11.18 1.52 7.26
CA TYR A 116 11.54 2.48 8.32
C TYR A 116 13.06 2.60 8.47
N ASN A 117 13.81 1.60 8.01
CA ASN A 117 15.27 1.63 7.92
C ASN A 117 15.79 2.44 6.71
N LEU A 118 15.01 3.39 6.17
CA LEU A 118 15.41 4.21 5.02
C LEU A 118 16.77 4.85 5.19
N ASN A 119 17.45 5.05 4.07
CA ASN A 119 18.71 5.79 3.99
C ASN A 119 19.78 5.18 4.91
N GLY A 120 19.86 3.84 4.95
CA GLY A 120 20.81 3.10 5.78
C GLY A 120 20.51 3.17 7.28
N ALA A 121 19.23 3.21 7.66
CA ALA A 121 18.77 3.25 9.04
C ALA A 121 19.29 4.44 9.88
N ARG A 122 19.69 5.54 9.23
CA ARG A 122 20.29 6.72 9.89
C ARG A 122 19.42 7.26 11.01
N ALA A 123 18.10 7.29 10.80
CA ALA A 123 17.12 7.78 11.77
C ALA A 123 17.17 7.06 13.12
N TYR A 124 17.68 5.82 13.17
CA TYR A 124 17.79 5.06 14.41
C TYR A 124 18.96 5.50 15.29
N SER A 125 19.96 6.17 14.71
CA SER A 125 21.10 6.70 15.47
C SER A 125 20.94 8.17 15.82
N ASP A 126 20.44 9.00 14.90
CA ASP A 126 20.32 10.45 15.10
C ASP A 126 18.91 10.92 15.53
N GLY A 127 17.91 10.03 15.45
CA GLY A 127 16.52 10.34 15.80
C GLY A 127 15.78 11.20 14.76
N ASP A 128 16.38 11.47 13.60
CA ASP A 128 15.78 12.27 12.53
C ASP A 128 15.00 11.37 11.56
N PHE A 129 13.71 11.25 11.82
CA PHE A 129 12.76 10.48 11.01
C PHE A 129 12.12 11.30 9.87
N SER A 130 12.65 12.47 9.52
CA SER A 130 12.06 13.34 8.49
C SER A 130 11.89 12.65 7.14
N ALA A 131 12.79 11.74 6.76
CA ALA A 131 12.69 10.96 5.53
C ALA A 131 11.53 9.96 5.57
N GLN A 132 11.36 9.23 6.68
CA GLN A 132 10.27 8.26 6.89
C GLN A 132 8.92 8.99 6.92
N VAL A 133 8.84 10.12 7.62
CA VAL A 133 7.65 10.95 7.66
C VAL A 133 7.30 11.45 6.25
N ALA A 134 8.26 11.99 5.50
CA ALA A 134 8.02 12.48 4.14
C ALA A 134 7.61 11.36 3.16
N ALA A 135 8.24 10.18 3.26
CA ALA A 135 7.91 9.04 2.42
C ALA A 135 6.50 8.50 2.70
N LEU A 136 6.14 8.34 3.98
CA LEU A 136 4.81 7.86 4.36
C LEU A 136 3.72 8.90 4.04
N ASP A 137 3.97 10.18 4.34
CA ASP A 137 3.04 11.27 4.01
C ASP A 137 2.75 11.32 2.50
N HIS A 138 3.78 11.17 1.66
CA HIS A 138 3.60 11.08 0.22
C HIS A 138 2.73 9.88 -0.18
N THR A 139 3.02 8.69 0.34
CA THR A 139 2.26 7.46 0.07
C THR A 139 0.78 7.63 0.45
N VAL A 140 0.51 8.09 1.67
CA VAL A 140 -0.85 8.29 2.21
C VAL A 140 -1.60 9.37 1.42
N THR A 141 -0.94 10.49 1.10
CA THR A 141 -1.52 11.55 0.26
C THR A 141 -1.93 11.02 -1.12
N CYS A 142 -1.13 10.16 -1.74
CA CYS A 142 -1.45 9.55 -3.03
C CYS A 142 -2.65 8.60 -2.96
N LEU A 143 -2.76 7.80 -1.89
CA LEU A 143 -3.89 6.92 -1.62
C LEU A 143 -5.20 7.71 -1.45
N GLU A 144 -5.13 8.80 -0.69
CA GLU A 144 -6.27 9.69 -0.43
C GLU A 144 -6.72 10.47 -1.65
N ALA A 145 -5.78 10.94 -2.47
CA ALA A 145 -6.10 11.62 -3.73
C ALA A 145 -6.92 10.72 -4.67
N ASN A 146 -6.83 9.39 -4.51
CA ASN A 146 -7.61 8.40 -5.24
C ASN A 146 -8.83 7.87 -4.46
N MET A 147 -9.08 8.36 -3.24
CA MET A 147 -10.16 7.90 -2.36
C MET A 147 -10.12 6.38 -2.10
N LEU A 148 -8.92 5.81 -2.02
CA LEU A 148 -8.74 4.37 -1.84
C LEU A 148 -8.76 4.00 -0.36
N SER A 149 -9.45 2.91 -0.02
CA SER A 149 -9.22 2.22 1.24
C SER A 149 -7.88 1.51 1.18
N PHE A 150 -7.14 1.44 2.29
CA PHE A 150 -5.84 0.77 2.33
C PHE A 150 -5.55 0.15 3.70
N THR A 151 -4.62 -0.79 3.73
CA THR A 151 -3.98 -1.23 4.98
C THR A 151 -2.49 -0.90 4.95
N LEU A 152 -1.97 -0.40 6.08
CA LEU A 152 -0.54 -0.13 6.22
C LEU A 152 0.17 -1.40 6.65
N TRP A 153 1.17 -1.77 5.85
CA TRP A 153 2.11 -2.82 6.17
C TRP A 153 3.29 -2.22 6.95
N CYS A 154 3.61 -2.66 8.17
CA CYS A 154 2.92 -3.65 8.99
C CYS A 154 2.92 -3.31 10.48
N TYR A 155 2.22 -4.12 11.26
CA TYR A 155 2.33 -4.14 12.72
C TYR A 155 2.99 -5.45 13.16
N ALA A 156 4.25 -5.38 13.58
CA ALA A 156 5.03 -6.49 14.14
C ALA A 156 5.42 -6.12 15.58
N ALA A 157 4.79 -6.78 16.55
CA ALA A 157 4.96 -6.46 17.96
C ALA A 157 6.37 -6.77 18.49
N ASP A 158 7.18 -7.50 17.74
CA ASP A 158 8.54 -7.91 18.03
C ASP A 158 9.57 -7.26 17.08
N ASN A 159 9.16 -6.27 16.28
CA ASN A 159 10.04 -5.52 15.39
C ASN A 159 11.27 -4.99 16.14
N HIS A 160 12.41 -5.06 15.49
CA HIS A 160 13.68 -4.66 16.05
C HIS A 160 14.45 -3.79 15.05
N ASN A 161 14.84 -2.58 15.45
CA ASN A 161 15.56 -1.63 14.57
C ASN A 161 16.80 -2.21 13.86
N ALA A 162 17.42 -3.27 14.40
CA ALA A 162 18.57 -3.94 13.78
C ALA A 162 18.20 -5.12 12.87
N TYR A 163 17.03 -5.73 13.05
CA TYR A 163 16.65 -6.99 12.39
C TYR A 163 15.28 -6.93 11.69
N GLY A 164 14.63 -5.77 11.71
CA GLY A 164 13.30 -5.58 11.18
C GLY A 164 12.26 -6.40 11.93
N ASP A 165 11.25 -6.87 11.19
CA ASP A 165 10.14 -7.68 11.66
C ASP A 165 10.50 -9.16 11.85
N LEU A 166 11.80 -9.47 11.84
CA LEU A 166 12.37 -10.81 11.96
C LEU A 166 12.05 -11.73 10.76
N TRP A 167 11.54 -11.16 9.67
CA TRP A 167 11.32 -11.83 8.41
C TRP A 167 12.12 -11.13 7.30
N ASN A 168 13.07 -11.86 6.68
CA ASN A 168 13.92 -11.34 5.59
C ASN A 168 14.70 -10.03 5.90
N LEU A 169 14.82 -9.65 7.18
CA LEU A 169 15.39 -8.37 7.62
C LEU A 169 14.60 -7.15 7.11
N GLU A 170 13.34 -7.34 6.73
CA GLU A 170 12.45 -6.26 6.32
C GLU A 170 12.04 -5.43 7.53
N ASP A 171 12.14 -4.10 7.42
CA ASP A 171 11.75 -3.20 8.50
C ASP A 171 10.59 -2.33 8.04
N LEU A 172 9.45 -2.96 7.81
CA LEU A 172 8.21 -2.30 7.38
C LEU A 172 7.30 -1.98 8.57
N SER A 173 7.70 -2.33 9.81
CA SER A 173 6.80 -2.16 10.93
C SER A 173 6.77 -0.74 11.49
N LEU A 174 5.54 -0.23 11.65
CA LEU A 174 5.23 1.05 12.27
C LEU A 174 5.74 1.17 13.71
N VAL A 175 5.86 0.05 14.43
CA VAL A 175 6.14 0.01 15.86
C VAL A 175 7.34 -0.87 16.12
N ALA A 176 8.29 -0.40 16.94
CA ALA A 176 9.26 -1.26 17.63
C ALA A 176 9.08 -1.12 19.16
N PRO A 177 9.06 -2.21 19.96
CA PRO A 177 8.86 -2.15 21.41
C PRO A 177 9.90 -1.31 22.17
N ARG A 178 11.13 -1.24 21.62
CA ARG A 178 12.24 -0.43 22.16
C ARG A 178 12.41 0.91 21.45
N GLN A 179 11.43 1.34 20.65
CA GLN A 179 11.47 2.64 19.99
C GLN A 179 11.12 3.72 21.01
N THR A 180 12.15 4.39 21.53
CA THR A 180 12.05 5.38 22.60
C THR A 180 11.63 6.77 22.12
N SER A 181 11.43 6.99 20.81
CA SER A 181 11.09 8.32 20.28
C SER A 181 9.58 8.59 20.31
N PRO A 182 9.09 9.51 21.15
CA PRO A 182 7.68 9.92 21.16
C PRO A 182 7.25 10.65 19.87
N TYR A 183 8.22 11.17 19.10
CA TYR A 183 7.97 11.91 17.86
C TYR A 183 7.49 11.02 16.72
N LEU A 184 7.97 9.78 16.63
CA LEU A 184 7.55 8.85 15.57
C LEU A 184 6.09 8.43 15.77
N LYS A 185 5.70 8.07 17.01
CA LYS A 185 4.29 7.74 17.31
C LYS A 185 3.37 8.91 17.00
N ALA A 186 3.73 10.15 17.37
CA ALA A 186 2.91 11.33 17.13
C ALA A 186 2.83 11.72 15.63
N ALA A 187 3.95 11.65 14.90
CA ALA A 187 3.98 11.94 13.47
C ALA A 187 3.21 10.90 12.64
N LEU A 188 3.31 9.62 13.02
CA LEU A 188 2.55 8.54 12.41
C LEU A 188 1.06 8.70 12.69
N LEU A 189 0.66 8.91 13.95
CA LEU A 189 -0.73 9.20 14.30
C LEU A 189 -1.25 10.42 13.53
N ALA A 190 -0.48 11.49 13.40
CA ALA A 190 -0.87 12.67 12.62
C ALA A 190 -1.07 12.35 11.13
N ALA A 191 -0.16 11.60 10.51
CA ALA A 191 -0.24 11.20 9.11
C ALA A 191 -1.49 10.35 8.79
N VAL A 192 -1.93 9.47 9.70
CA VAL A 192 -3.17 8.68 9.52
C VAL A 192 -4.45 9.35 10.05
N SER A 193 -4.37 10.39 10.89
CA SER A 193 -5.56 11.00 11.53
C SER A 193 -6.01 12.34 10.95
N LEU A 194 -5.11 13.16 10.42
CA LEU A 194 -5.44 14.41 9.72
C LEU A 194 -6.32 14.25 8.45
N PRO A 195 -6.28 13.12 7.71
CA PRO A 195 -7.03 12.96 6.47
C PRO A 195 -8.55 12.78 6.59
N ILE A 196 -9.01 12.15 7.68
CA ILE A 196 -10.45 11.99 7.95
C ILE A 196 -11.13 13.37 8.03
N TYR A 197 -10.41 14.38 8.51
CA TYR A 197 -10.91 15.75 8.61
C TYR A 197 -11.00 16.45 7.25
N TYR A 198 -10.05 16.23 6.33
CA TYR A 198 -10.05 16.87 5.01
C TYR A 198 -11.13 16.30 4.08
N ILE A 199 -11.33 14.98 4.11
CA ILE A 199 -12.42 14.31 3.38
C ILE A 199 -13.79 14.77 3.90
N ALA A 200 -13.95 14.94 5.21
CA ALA A 200 -15.17 15.46 5.82
C ALA A 200 -15.47 16.93 5.44
N GLN A 201 -14.46 17.71 5.05
CA GLN A 201 -14.65 19.08 4.55
C GLN A 201 -15.00 19.15 3.06
N GLN A 202 -14.47 18.23 2.24
CA GLN A 202 -14.82 18.18 0.81
C GLN A 202 -16.21 17.60 0.55
N ALA A 203 -16.72 16.69 1.39
CA ALA A 203 -18.08 16.15 1.30
C ALA A 203 -19.20 17.15 1.67
N LYS A 204 -18.85 18.38 2.09
CA LYS A 204 -19.79 19.46 2.43
C LYS A 204 -19.91 20.55 1.35
N LYS A 205 -19.34 20.33 0.16
CA LYS A 205 -19.52 21.18 -1.03
C LYS A 205 -20.27 20.41 -2.10
#